data_AF-A0A179FXR0-F1
#
_entry.id   AF-A0A179FXR0-F1
#
_cell.length_a   1.000
_cell.length_b   1.000
_cell.length_c   1.000
_cell.angle_alpha   90.00
_cell.angle_beta   90.00
_cell.angle_gamma   90.00
#
_symmetry.space_group_name_H-M   'P 1'
#
loop_
_entity.id
_entity.type
_entity.pdbx_description
1 polymer ?
#
loop_
_entity_poly.entity_id
_entity_poly.type
_entity_poly.pdbx_seq_one_letter_code
_entity_poly.pdbx_strand_id
1 'polypeptide(L)'
;MDKNPLYKSLAVVLDEVDSIRIWSPYDGNCIAKTRDNKRCKHYSGRLDEREEVEKLQSKFDAITKIPNVDDKFCADVRHFVEYRHCSQAHREKAMKAFEEWSPSSMSASPPKTTASSEGSQEAEQDSNDETASSLIPDNDTVDTLPSSPKSVNVVTDHLKELTLTTLTKQAVIVSGGQVVGLGEETITTADNSVIDIDDGTTSQTEEVTQVSLDSDVSKITGLGSANLRRSGSMRDSSSIFEELYKRPTDKKMAKGIVYILESTNEPGHFKVGYTEKSTIKRLSQPKNCYGINTKIIHQTQGGHFSGAYQAERIAHVVLRHFNLIVSNCIFCQGAHKEWFRAPESVIRETVIGIENFVKMPAYTLQMDDTQKKEVWKLTDKAHDILTQMCSFSIHRLSVCIAVNAKSSHEKPVLDAYIGALSLEDASKEEYAHDDGPGHDAVPSANIRRSNRLARQTAVVVKQAKKFFRRSSGGVKGVSSSEAEVAPQPLGEFMDRFRELMQDFKNDFNEEMRRNSQEQMV
;
A
#
# COMPACT_ATOMS: atom_id res chain seq x y z
N MET A 1 -16.26 -0.09 -7.80
CA MET A 1 -16.76 -1.05 -6.78
C MET A 1 -15.82 -1.22 -5.57
N ASP A 2 -14.55 -0.76 -5.58
CA ASP A 2 -13.66 -0.69 -4.39
C ASP A 2 -14.12 0.29 -3.28
N LYS A 3 -15.39 0.75 -3.33
CA LYS A 3 -15.97 1.69 -2.36
C LYS A 3 -16.89 1.00 -1.35
N ASN A 4 -17.31 -0.24 -1.59
CA ASN A 4 -18.22 -0.93 -0.68
C ASN A 4 -17.50 -1.35 0.62
N PRO A 5 -17.88 -0.80 1.77
CA PRO A 5 -17.17 -1.02 3.03
C PRO A 5 -17.33 -2.46 3.58
N LEU A 6 -18.43 -3.14 3.27
CA LEU A 6 -18.63 -4.55 3.64
C LEU A 6 -17.60 -5.45 2.93
N TYR A 7 -17.47 -5.30 1.62
CA TYR A 7 -16.52 -6.10 0.84
C TYR A 7 -15.07 -5.86 1.20
N LYS A 8 -14.70 -4.64 1.59
CA LYS A 8 -13.35 -4.35 2.12
C LYS A 8 -13.08 -5.15 3.38
N SER A 9 -14.05 -5.17 4.30
CA SER A 9 -13.90 -5.89 5.57
C SER A 9 -13.81 -7.39 5.33
N LEU A 10 -14.71 -7.95 4.52
CA LEU A 10 -14.67 -9.37 4.17
C LEU A 10 -13.39 -9.77 3.42
N ALA A 11 -12.81 -8.89 2.59
CA ALA A 11 -11.53 -9.18 1.93
C ALA A 11 -10.40 -9.40 2.92
N VAL A 12 -10.35 -8.63 4.01
CA VAL A 12 -9.32 -8.78 5.05
C VAL A 12 -9.52 -10.09 5.78
N VAL A 13 -10.76 -10.41 6.14
CA VAL A 13 -11.13 -11.62 6.89
C VAL A 13 -10.84 -12.89 6.09
N LEU A 14 -11.10 -12.86 4.78
CA LEU A 14 -11.05 -14.03 3.93
C LEU A 14 -9.78 -14.09 3.07
N ASP A 15 -8.79 -13.22 3.26
CA ASP A 15 -7.59 -13.18 2.40
C ASP A 15 -6.83 -14.51 2.39
N GLU A 16 -6.75 -15.19 3.53
CA GLU A 16 -6.09 -16.51 3.66
C GLU A 16 -6.94 -17.69 3.17
N VAL A 17 -8.23 -17.45 2.89
CA VAL A 17 -9.18 -18.47 2.43
C VAL A 17 -9.43 -18.34 0.93
N ASP A 18 -9.61 -17.13 0.43
CA ASP A 18 -10.15 -16.85 -0.90
C ASP A 18 -9.08 -16.65 -1.97
N SER A 19 -9.30 -17.23 -3.14
CA SER A 19 -8.42 -17.15 -4.32
C SER A 19 -8.72 -15.93 -5.20
N ILE A 20 -9.95 -15.43 -5.08
CA ILE A 20 -10.46 -14.25 -5.77
C ILE A 20 -11.24 -13.41 -4.77
N ARG A 21 -11.41 -12.13 -5.07
CA ARG A 21 -12.12 -11.20 -4.19
C ARG A 21 -13.60 -11.61 -4.03
N ILE A 22 -14.12 -11.56 -2.81
CA ILE A 22 -15.49 -12.00 -2.49
C ILE A 22 -16.59 -11.24 -3.26
N TRP A 23 -16.32 -10.02 -3.74
CA TRP A 23 -17.24 -9.24 -4.57
C TRP A 23 -17.16 -9.53 -6.07
N SER A 24 -16.35 -10.50 -6.48
CA SER A 24 -16.33 -10.93 -7.89
C SER A 24 -17.73 -11.43 -8.28
N PRO A 25 -18.19 -11.20 -9.53
CA PRO A 25 -19.45 -11.73 -10.02
C PRO A 25 -19.55 -13.22 -9.72
N TYR A 26 -20.69 -13.63 -9.18
CA TYR A 26 -20.92 -15.03 -8.88
C TYR A 26 -20.98 -15.87 -10.16
N ASP A 27 -20.22 -16.96 -10.19
CA ASP A 27 -20.16 -17.89 -11.33
C ASP A 27 -20.50 -19.34 -10.92
N GLY A 28 -21.08 -19.51 -9.72
CA GLY A 28 -21.43 -20.81 -9.15
C GLY A 28 -20.27 -21.63 -8.60
N ASN A 29 -19.02 -21.19 -8.75
CA ASN A 29 -17.85 -21.93 -8.25
C ASN A 29 -17.36 -21.38 -6.92
N CYS A 30 -16.84 -22.28 -6.08
CA CYS A 30 -16.20 -21.93 -4.82
C CYS A 30 -15.06 -20.92 -5.03
N ILE A 31 -15.02 -19.89 -4.18
CA ILE A 31 -14.03 -18.82 -4.28
C ILE A 31 -12.71 -19.13 -3.55
N ALA A 32 -12.66 -20.16 -2.72
CA ALA A 32 -11.48 -20.52 -1.92
C ALA A 32 -10.25 -20.98 -2.73
N LYS A 33 -9.08 -20.81 -2.11
CA LYS A 33 -7.77 -21.34 -2.52
C LYS A 33 -7.68 -22.82 -2.16
N THR A 34 -7.25 -23.65 -3.12
CA THR A 34 -6.76 -25.00 -2.84
C THR A 34 -5.34 -24.95 -2.25
N ARG A 35 -4.79 -26.10 -1.84
CA ARG A 35 -3.40 -26.22 -1.37
C ARG A 35 -2.36 -25.69 -2.37
N ASP A 36 -2.67 -25.71 -3.66
CA ASP A 36 -1.80 -25.21 -4.74
C ASP A 36 -1.96 -23.71 -5.02
N ASN A 37 -2.65 -22.95 -4.14
CA ASN A 37 -3.03 -21.56 -4.35
C ASN A 37 -3.82 -21.31 -5.65
N LYS A 38 -4.52 -22.33 -6.15
CA LYS A 38 -5.45 -22.21 -7.29
C LYS A 38 -6.87 -22.07 -6.76
N ARG A 39 -7.75 -21.49 -7.58
CA ARG A 39 -9.19 -21.45 -7.27
C ARG A 39 -9.77 -22.86 -7.23
N CYS A 40 -10.58 -23.13 -6.22
CA CYS A 40 -11.36 -24.35 -6.10
C CYS A 40 -12.32 -24.49 -7.30
N LYS A 41 -12.36 -25.68 -7.92
CA LYS A 41 -13.23 -25.98 -9.06
C LYS A 41 -14.57 -26.61 -8.67
N HIS A 42 -14.80 -26.84 -7.38
CA HIS A 42 -16.08 -27.35 -6.91
C HIS A 42 -17.11 -26.22 -6.88
N TYR A 43 -18.36 -26.57 -7.16
CA TYR A 43 -19.45 -25.63 -7.02
C TYR A 43 -19.59 -25.13 -5.57
N SER A 44 -19.95 -23.87 -5.43
CA SER A 44 -20.35 -23.27 -4.17
C SER A 44 -21.79 -23.65 -3.85
N GLY A 45 -22.01 -24.13 -2.63
CA GLY A 45 -23.34 -24.52 -2.15
C GLY A 45 -24.16 -25.49 -3.00
N ARG A 46 -25.38 -25.73 -2.50
CA ARG A 46 -26.50 -26.39 -3.19
C ARG A 46 -27.17 -25.42 -4.17
N LEU A 47 -27.99 -25.93 -5.10
CA LEU A 47 -28.60 -25.11 -6.16
C LEU A 47 -29.48 -23.97 -5.62
N ASP A 48 -30.27 -24.25 -4.59
CA ASP A 48 -31.08 -23.26 -3.85
C ASP A 48 -30.24 -22.20 -3.14
N GLU A 49 -29.13 -22.61 -2.51
CA GLU A 49 -28.17 -21.68 -1.90
C GLU A 49 -27.53 -20.74 -2.95
N ARG A 50 -27.38 -21.19 -4.21
CA ARG A 50 -26.79 -20.36 -5.30
C ARG A 50 -27.69 -19.20 -5.69
N GLU A 51 -29.00 -19.42 -5.76
CA GLU A 51 -29.95 -18.37 -6.05
C GLU A 51 -29.94 -17.30 -4.94
N GLU A 52 -29.80 -17.75 -3.69
CA GLU A 52 -29.69 -16.86 -2.54
C GLU A 52 -28.40 -16.03 -2.56
N VAL A 53 -27.28 -16.60 -3.02
CA VAL A 53 -26.02 -15.84 -3.21
C VAL A 53 -26.19 -14.68 -4.18
N GLU A 54 -26.91 -14.87 -5.30
CA GLU A 54 -27.13 -13.80 -6.28
C GLU A 54 -28.00 -12.67 -5.71
N LYS A 55 -29.02 -13.03 -4.93
CA LYS A 55 -29.87 -12.06 -4.20
C LYS A 55 -29.05 -11.28 -3.17
N LEU A 56 -28.25 -11.97 -2.36
CA LEU A 56 -27.38 -11.36 -1.35
C LEU A 56 -26.29 -10.49 -2.00
N GLN A 57 -25.70 -10.93 -3.12
CA GLN A 57 -24.72 -10.14 -3.86
C GLN A 57 -25.34 -8.82 -4.34
N SER A 58 -26.50 -8.89 -4.99
CA SER A 58 -27.21 -7.69 -5.47
C SER A 58 -27.57 -6.75 -4.32
N LYS A 59 -28.02 -7.31 -3.19
CA LYS A 59 -28.31 -6.54 -1.97
C LYS A 59 -27.06 -5.85 -1.44
N PHE A 60 -25.93 -6.55 -1.38
CA PHE A 60 -24.68 -6.01 -0.86
C PHE A 60 -24.05 -5.00 -1.81
N ASP A 61 -24.13 -5.19 -3.13
CA ASP A 61 -23.64 -4.23 -4.13
C ASP A 61 -24.31 -2.85 -3.99
N ALA A 62 -25.57 -2.80 -3.53
CA ALA A 62 -26.29 -1.56 -3.26
C ALA A 62 -25.86 -0.84 -1.96
N ILE A 63 -25.04 -1.47 -1.10
CA ILE A 63 -24.59 -0.90 0.16
C ILE A 63 -23.47 0.11 -0.08
N THR A 64 -23.78 1.40 0.13
CA THR A 64 -22.81 2.50 0.03
C THR A 64 -22.22 2.91 1.39
N LYS A 65 -22.93 2.60 2.49
CA LYS A 65 -22.51 2.79 3.89
C LYS A 65 -22.90 1.56 4.70
N ILE A 66 -22.08 1.13 5.66
CA ILE A 66 -22.39 -0.04 6.50
C ILE A 66 -23.71 0.26 7.25
N PRO A 67 -24.79 -0.52 7.02
CA PRO A 67 -26.04 -0.33 7.75
C PRO A 67 -25.83 -0.67 9.23
N ASN A 68 -26.78 -0.27 10.09
CA ASN A 68 -26.72 -0.68 11.48
C ASN A 68 -26.63 -2.22 11.55
N VAL A 69 -25.69 -2.72 12.36
CA VAL A 69 -25.36 -4.15 12.45
C VAL A 69 -26.45 -4.82 13.28
N ASP A 70 -27.58 -5.10 12.65
CA ASP A 70 -28.65 -5.92 13.24
C ASP A 70 -28.41 -7.41 12.98
N ASP A 71 -29.09 -8.25 13.76
CA ASP A 71 -28.95 -9.71 13.68
C ASP A 71 -29.26 -10.24 12.27
N LYS A 72 -30.18 -9.57 11.56
CA LYS A 72 -30.58 -9.94 10.20
C LYS A 72 -29.45 -9.67 9.20
N PHE A 73 -28.80 -8.52 9.29
CA PHE A 73 -27.66 -8.17 8.44
C PHE A 73 -26.49 -9.11 8.71
N CYS A 74 -26.19 -9.40 9.98
CA CYS A 74 -25.17 -10.39 10.34
C CYS A 74 -25.48 -11.77 9.78
N ALA A 75 -26.73 -12.23 9.87
CA ALA A 75 -27.16 -13.49 9.28
C ALA A 75 -27.01 -13.50 7.75
N ASP A 76 -27.38 -12.41 7.08
CA ASP A 76 -27.24 -12.28 5.63
C ASP A 76 -25.75 -12.34 5.20
N VAL A 77 -24.86 -11.66 5.92
CA VAL A 77 -23.41 -11.69 5.64
C VAL A 77 -22.85 -13.09 5.89
N ARG A 78 -23.29 -13.75 6.98
CA ARG A 78 -22.91 -15.11 7.32
C ARG A 78 -23.31 -16.09 6.23
N HIS A 79 -24.57 -16.07 5.79
CA HIS A 79 -25.06 -16.91 4.70
C HIS A 79 -24.31 -16.65 3.39
N PHE A 80 -24.01 -15.38 3.08
CA PHE A 80 -23.25 -15.06 1.89
C PHE A 80 -21.84 -15.69 1.91
N VAL A 81 -21.13 -15.62 3.03
CA VAL A 81 -19.82 -16.27 3.19
C VAL A 81 -19.97 -17.78 3.07
N GLU A 82 -20.94 -18.37 3.76
CA GLU A 82 -21.18 -19.81 3.79
C GLU A 82 -21.46 -20.37 2.37
N TYR A 83 -22.35 -19.71 1.63
CA TYR A 83 -22.87 -20.21 0.35
C TYR A 83 -21.92 -19.96 -0.81
N ARG A 84 -20.96 -19.04 -0.68
CA ARG A 84 -19.86 -18.83 -1.66
C ARG A 84 -18.78 -19.91 -1.59
N HIS A 85 -18.86 -20.81 -0.60
CA HIS A 85 -17.88 -21.86 -0.35
C HIS A 85 -18.45 -23.26 -0.58
N CYS A 86 -17.63 -24.19 -1.08
CA CYS A 86 -18.05 -25.58 -1.23
C CYS A 86 -18.15 -26.26 0.14
N SER A 87 -19.27 -26.96 0.36
CA SER A 87 -19.59 -27.64 1.63
C SER A 87 -18.58 -28.73 2.00
N GLN A 88 -17.94 -29.35 1.01
CA GLN A 88 -17.05 -30.49 1.22
C GLN A 88 -15.70 -30.15 1.86
N ALA A 89 -15.20 -28.92 1.69
CA ALA A 89 -13.80 -28.63 2.03
C ALA A 89 -13.52 -27.21 2.53
N HIS A 90 -14.22 -26.20 2.02
CA HIS A 90 -13.83 -24.80 2.28
C HIS A 90 -14.85 -24.03 3.12
N ARG A 91 -16.11 -24.51 3.23
CA ARG A 91 -17.15 -23.85 4.02
C ARG A 91 -16.74 -23.69 5.48
N GLU A 92 -16.29 -24.76 6.13
CA GLU A 92 -15.87 -24.71 7.55
C GLU A 92 -14.72 -23.74 7.77
N LYS A 93 -13.71 -23.73 6.90
CA LYS A 93 -12.57 -22.80 7.00
C LYS A 93 -13.01 -21.34 6.85
N ALA A 94 -13.87 -21.05 5.88
CA ALA A 94 -14.40 -19.70 5.66
C ALA A 94 -15.25 -19.24 6.84
N MET A 95 -16.11 -20.12 7.37
CA MET A 95 -16.95 -19.82 8.54
C MET A 95 -16.12 -19.61 9.79
N LYS A 96 -15.07 -20.39 10.01
CA LYS A 96 -14.13 -20.18 11.11
C LYS A 96 -13.46 -18.81 11.03
N ALA A 97 -12.93 -18.44 9.86
CA ALA A 97 -12.33 -17.12 9.66
C ALA A 97 -13.35 -15.99 9.90
N PHE A 98 -14.60 -16.20 9.48
CA PHE A 98 -15.69 -15.26 9.68
C PHE A 98 -16.11 -15.14 11.16
N GLU A 99 -16.15 -16.23 11.92
CA GLU A 99 -16.51 -16.24 13.35
C GLU A 99 -15.41 -15.64 14.23
N GLU A 100 -14.13 -15.87 13.87
CA GLU A 100 -12.99 -15.20 14.50
C GLU A 100 -13.03 -13.68 14.26
N TRP A 101 -13.69 -13.25 13.17
CA TRP A 101 -13.97 -11.85 12.90
C TRP A 101 -15.24 -11.39 13.61
N SER A 102 -15.08 -10.79 14.80
CA SER A 102 -16.21 -10.22 15.54
C SER A 102 -16.84 -9.02 14.80
N PRO A 103 -18.15 -9.04 14.50
CA PRO A 103 -18.86 -7.88 13.92
C PRO A 103 -18.81 -6.64 14.82
N SER A 104 -18.56 -6.81 16.12
CA SER A 104 -18.32 -5.70 17.06
C SER A 104 -17.10 -4.85 16.68
N SER A 105 -16.20 -5.36 15.84
CA SER A 105 -15.10 -4.61 15.22
C SER A 105 -15.56 -3.59 14.17
N MET A 106 -16.76 -3.77 13.58
CA MET A 106 -17.31 -2.85 12.58
C MET A 106 -18.03 -1.63 13.19
N SER A 107 -18.49 -1.74 14.45
CA SER A 107 -19.28 -0.70 15.14
C SER A 107 -18.48 0.08 16.20
N ALA A 108 -17.22 -0.29 16.45
CA ALA A 108 -16.40 0.34 17.48
C ALA A 108 -15.90 1.75 17.08
N SER A 109 -16.60 2.78 17.57
CA SER A 109 -15.93 3.93 18.22
C SER A 109 -15.33 3.48 19.58
N PRO A 110 -14.35 4.19 20.19
CA PRO A 110 -13.49 3.62 21.23
C PRO A 110 -14.27 3.06 22.42
N PRO A 111 -13.80 1.96 23.04
CA PRO A 111 -14.59 1.19 23.98
C PRO A 111 -14.87 1.98 25.25
N LYS A 112 -16.16 2.22 25.52
CA LYS A 112 -16.66 2.62 26.84
C LYS A 112 -16.70 1.35 27.71
N THR A 113 -15.72 1.21 28.61
CA THR A 113 -15.68 0.13 29.60
C THR A 113 -16.71 0.41 30.70
N THR A 114 -17.73 -0.44 30.80
CA THR A 114 -18.53 -0.59 32.02
C THR A 114 -17.67 -1.30 33.06
N ALA A 115 -17.47 -0.65 34.20
CA ALA A 115 -16.75 -1.20 35.34
C ALA A 115 -17.53 -2.39 35.94
N SER A 116 -16.85 -3.52 36.09
CA SER A 116 -17.27 -4.60 36.98
C SER A 116 -16.63 -4.35 38.34
N SER A 117 -17.45 -4.20 39.37
CA SER A 117 -17.05 -4.15 40.77
C SER A 117 -17.11 -5.57 41.32
N GLU A 118 -15.96 -6.16 41.62
CA GLU A 118 -15.86 -7.37 42.44
C GLU A 118 -15.95 -7.02 43.92
N GLY A 119 -16.65 -7.86 44.68
CA GLY A 119 -16.76 -7.77 46.14
C GLY A 119 -17.53 -8.97 46.69
N SER A 120 -16.79 -10.02 47.00
CA SER A 120 -17.19 -11.35 47.50
C SER A 120 -18.07 -11.34 48.75
N GLN A 121 -18.90 -12.39 48.93
CA GLN A 121 -18.84 -13.27 50.11
C GLN A 121 -19.73 -14.52 49.96
N GLU A 122 -19.19 -15.64 50.46
CA GLU A 122 -19.80 -16.97 50.59
C GLU A 122 -20.77 -17.04 51.78
N ALA A 123 -21.78 -17.91 51.66
CA ALA A 123 -22.13 -18.99 52.60
C ALA A 123 -23.65 -19.19 52.79
N GLU A 124 -24.05 -20.40 52.37
CA GLU A 124 -24.99 -21.34 53.01
C GLU A 124 -26.48 -21.02 53.28
N GLN A 125 -27.25 -22.07 52.98
CA GLN A 125 -28.40 -22.63 53.70
C GLN A 125 -29.85 -22.25 53.31
N ASP A 126 -30.44 -23.27 52.68
CA ASP A 126 -31.67 -23.98 53.07
C ASP A 126 -33.07 -23.52 52.61
N SER A 127 -33.82 -24.58 52.27
CA SER A 127 -35.24 -24.80 52.55
C SER A 127 -36.31 -24.29 51.56
N ASN A 128 -36.95 -25.28 50.89
CA ASN A 128 -38.42 -25.49 50.76
C ASN A 128 -39.23 -24.46 49.94
N ASP A 129 -40.35 -24.77 49.26
CA ASP A 129 -41.10 -25.96 48.89
C ASP A 129 -42.20 -25.50 47.91
N GLU A 130 -42.76 -26.44 47.15
CA GLU A 130 -44.14 -26.52 46.63
C GLU A 130 -44.91 -25.34 45.95
N THR A 131 -45.29 -25.60 44.69
CA THR A 131 -46.70 -25.77 44.23
C THR A 131 -47.54 -24.59 43.70
N ALA A 132 -47.93 -24.78 42.42
CA ALA A 132 -49.22 -24.54 41.75
C ALA A 132 -49.79 -23.13 41.50
N SER A 133 -49.98 -22.89 40.19
CA SER A 133 -51.26 -22.66 39.50
C SER A 133 -52.00 -21.33 39.65
N SER A 134 -52.23 -20.71 38.47
CA SER A 134 -53.47 -20.09 37.98
C SER A 134 -54.12 -18.98 38.81
N LEU A 135 -54.29 -17.81 38.20
CA LEU A 135 -55.61 -17.29 37.76
C LEU A 135 -55.50 -15.85 37.19
N ILE A 136 -56.11 -15.70 36.02
CA ILE A 136 -56.68 -14.47 35.40
C ILE A 136 -57.79 -13.93 36.34
N PRO A 137 -58.05 -12.61 36.51
CA PRO A 137 -58.71 -11.83 35.46
C PRO A 137 -58.45 -10.31 35.31
N ASP A 138 -58.65 -9.90 34.05
CA ASP A 138 -59.38 -8.74 33.54
C ASP A 138 -59.32 -7.39 34.28
N ASN A 139 -58.89 -6.35 33.56
CA ASN A 139 -59.81 -5.24 33.32
C ASN A 139 -59.46 -4.43 32.06
N ASP A 140 -60.51 -4.15 31.30
CA ASP A 140 -60.58 -3.27 30.13
C ASP A 140 -60.20 -1.81 30.45
N THR A 141 -59.50 -1.10 29.54
CA THR A 141 -59.89 0.26 29.12
C THR A 141 -59.18 0.73 27.84
N VAL A 142 -59.92 0.67 26.72
CA VAL A 142 -60.25 1.73 25.73
C VAL A 142 -59.29 2.93 25.50
N ASP A 143 -58.96 3.09 24.21
CA ASP A 143 -58.71 4.28 23.38
C ASP A 143 -57.43 5.16 23.47
N THR A 144 -56.96 5.46 22.25
CA THR A 144 -56.48 6.76 21.72
C THR A 144 -55.00 6.79 21.29
N LEU A 145 -54.77 6.57 20.00
CA LEU A 145 -53.72 7.25 19.22
C LEU A 145 -54.10 8.75 19.10
N PRO A 146 -53.16 9.72 19.08
CA PRO A 146 -52.36 9.88 17.87
C PRO A 146 -50.96 10.54 18.01
N SER A 147 -50.27 10.51 16.86
CA SER A 147 -49.36 11.52 16.31
C SER A 147 -47.94 11.68 16.85
N SER A 148 -47.02 11.20 16.00
CA SER A 148 -45.69 11.73 15.65
C SER A 148 -45.35 13.17 16.11
N PRO A 149 -44.15 13.37 16.68
CA PRO A 149 -43.42 14.62 16.59
C PRO A 149 -42.31 14.53 15.53
N LYS A 150 -42.35 15.48 14.59
CA LYS A 150 -41.23 15.84 13.71
C LYS A 150 -40.09 16.41 14.57
N SER A 151 -38.92 15.81 14.52
CA SER A 151 -37.70 16.42 15.05
C SER A 151 -37.01 17.24 13.97
N VAL A 152 -36.58 18.42 14.41
CA VAL A 152 -35.96 19.51 13.66
C VAL A 152 -34.49 19.18 13.46
N ASN A 153 -34.03 19.18 12.20
CA ASN A 153 -32.60 19.10 11.88
C ASN A 153 -31.96 20.48 12.15
N VAL A 154 -31.17 20.56 13.22
CA VAL A 154 -30.16 21.60 13.45
C VAL A 154 -28.79 20.93 13.42
N VAL A 155 -27.79 21.66 12.94
CA VAL A 155 -26.36 21.31 12.76
C VAL A 155 -26.01 20.76 11.38
N THR A 156 -26.05 21.66 10.39
CA THR A 156 -25.11 21.65 9.26
C THR A 156 -24.23 22.87 9.38
N ASP A 157 -23.10 22.71 10.06
CA ASP A 157 -21.86 23.48 9.87
C ASP A 157 -20.75 22.68 10.55
N HIS A 158 -19.53 22.77 10.03
CA HIS A 158 -18.34 21.97 10.36
C HIS A 158 -18.17 20.66 9.58
N LEU A 159 -17.81 20.79 8.30
CA LEU A 159 -16.84 19.92 7.62
C LEU A 159 -16.37 20.59 6.31
N LYS A 160 -15.71 21.75 6.46
CA LYS A 160 -14.87 22.34 5.42
C LYS A 160 -13.46 22.50 5.97
N GLU A 161 -12.71 21.40 6.00
CA GLU A 161 -11.25 21.45 6.04
C GLU A 161 -10.71 20.04 5.76
N LEU A 162 -10.36 19.79 4.50
CA LEU A 162 -9.44 18.72 4.12
C LEU A 162 -8.57 19.27 3.00
N THR A 163 -7.35 19.60 3.40
CA THR A 163 -6.29 20.28 2.66
C THR A 163 -5.84 19.45 1.46
N LEU A 164 -5.87 20.07 0.28
CA LEU A 164 -5.29 19.54 -0.96
C LEU A 164 -3.78 19.79 -0.93
N THR A 165 -2.95 18.77 -1.11
CA THR A 165 -1.49 18.92 -1.20
C THR A 165 -1.12 19.43 -2.60
N THR A 166 -0.73 20.69 -2.69
CA THR A 166 -0.20 21.34 -3.90
C THR A 166 1.21 20.79 -4.20
N LEU A 167 1.49 20.50 -5.47
CA LEU A 167 2.76 19.94 -5.92
C LEU A 167 3.61 21.06 -6.54
N THR A 168 4.56 21.61 -5.77
CA THR A 168 5.43 22.70 -6.20
C THR A 168 6.58 22.15 -7.04
N LYS A 169 6.77 22.66 -8.26
CA LYS A 169 7.98 22.42 -9.06
C LYS A 169 8.97 23.55 -8.79
N GLN A 170 10.16 23.21 -8.28
CA GLN A 170 11.31 24.12 -8.29
C GLN A 170 12.17 23.83 -9.51
N ALA A 171 12.40 24.84 -10.34
CA ALA A 171 13.38 24.80 -11.42
C ALA A 171 14.58 25.66 -11.02
N VAL A 172 15.78 25.05 -11.03
CA VAL A 172 17.05 25.78 -10.84
C VAL A 172 17.50 26.30 -12.19
N ILE A 173 17.46 27.62 -12.39
CA ILE A 173 18.01 28.26 -13.59
C ILE A 173 19.51 28.48 -13.36
N VAL A 174 20.35 27.76 -14.11
CA VAL A 174 21.80 27.99 -14.15
C VAL A 174 22.15 28.65 -15.47
N SER A 175 22.60 29.90 -15.41
CA SER A 175 23.19 30.61 -16.54
C SER A 175 24.58 31.11 -16.16
N GLY A 176 25.59 30.74 -16.94
CA GLY A 176 26.93 31.36 -16.85
C GLY A 176 27.74 31.09 -15.58
N GLY A 177 27.59 29.94 -14.92
CA GLY A 177 28.49 29.52 -13.82
C GLY A 177 28.30 30.25 -12.48
N GLN A 178 27.23 31.02 -12.32
CA GLN A 178 26.85 31.65 -11.06
C GLN A 178 25.35 31.40 -10.79
N VAL A 179 25.01 30.89 -9.61
CA VAL A 179 23.62 30.65 -9.20
C VAL A 179 23.02 31.99 -8.78
N VAL A 180 22.07 32.50 -9.56
CA VAL A 180 21.36 33.76 -9.28
C VAL A 180 19.87 33.47 -9.09
N GLY A 181 19.47 33.27 -7.83
CA GLY A 181 18.07 33.37 -7.37
C GLY A 181 17.14 32.17 -7.61
N LEU A 182 16.24 31.96 -6.64
CA LEU A 182 15.10 31.05 -6.70
C LEU A 182 13.87 31.83 -7.20
N GLY A 183 13.28 31.42 -8.31
CA GLY A 183 11.96 31.87 -8.73
C GLY A 183 10.92 30.82 -8.38
N GLU A 184 9.94 31.16 -7.54
CA GLU A 184 8.74 30.35 -7.31
C GLU A 184 7.66 30.72 -8.33
N GLU A 185 7.14 29.74 -9.04
CA GLU A 185 5.96 29.90 -9.89
C GLU A 185 4.80 29.15 -9.24
N THR A 186 3.85 29.91 -8.68
CA THR A 186 2.67 29.38 -7.98
C THR A 186 1.47 29.44 -8.93
N ILE A 187 0.98 28.29 -9.39
CA ILE A 187 -0.29 28.22 -10.13
C ILE A 187 -1.40 27.95 -9.11
N THR A 188 -2.23 28.96 -8.84
CA THR A 188 -3.47 28.86 -8.07
C THR A 188 -4.65 28.76 -9.02
N THR A 189 -5.41 27.66 -8.96
CA THR A 189 -6.75 27.58 -9.58
C THR A 189 -7.78 27.46 -8.47
N ALA A 190 -8.51 28.55 -8.24
CA ALA A 190 -9.70 28.59 -7.39
C ALA A 190 -10.86 29.10 -8.23
N ASP A 191 -11.83 28.23 -8.53
CA ASP A 191 -13.13 28.63 -9.08
C ASP A 191 -14.12 28.79 -7.93
N ASN A 192 -14.51 30.04 -7.66
CA ASN A 192 -15.88 30.48 -7.40
C ASN A 192 -15.89 31.97 -7.08
N SER A 193 -16.21 32.80 -8.08
CA SER A 193 -16.79 34.12 -7.85
C SER A 193 -17.79 34.44 -8.96
N VAL A 194 -19.05 34.58 -8.56
CA VAL A 194 -20.07 35.30 -9.34
C VAL A 194 -19.75 36.78 -9.21
N ILE A 195 -19.34 37.42 -10.31
CA ILE A 195 -19.40 38.86 -10.51
C ILE A 195 -19.77 39.10 -11.97
N ASP A 196 -20.95 39.67 -12.20
CA ASP A 196 -21.28 40.36 -13.45
C ASP A 196 -20.38 41.59 -13.60
N ILE A 197 -19.71 41.75 -14.75
CA ILE A 197 -19.54 43.01 -15.51
C ILE A 197 -18.91 42.70 -16.87
N ASP A 198 -19.52 43.35 -17.86
CA ASP A 198 -19.25 43.48 -19.29
C ASP A 198 -17.86 44.08 -19.61
N ASP A 199 -17.07 43.45 -20.50
CA ASP A 199 -16.32 44.08 -21.62
C ASP A 199 -15.53 43.00 -22.38
N GLY A 200 -15.56 43.09 -23.71
CA GLY A 200 -15.06 42.06 -24.61
C GLY A 200 -13.57 42.13 -24.85
N THR A 201 -12.86 41.01 -24.74
CA THR A 201 -11.65 40.72 -25.52
C THR A 201 -11.41 39.20 -25.57
N THR A 202 -11.43 38.67 -26.78
CA THR A 202 -11.19 37.26 -27.13
C THR A 202 -9.76 36.84 -26.78
N SER A 203 -9.60 35.77 -25.99
CA SER A 203 -8.37 34.99 -25.94
C SER A 203 -8.72 33.51 -25.79
N GLN A 204 -8.09 32.69 -26.64
CA GLN A 204 -8.32 31.26 -26.77
C GLN A 204 -7.77 30.54 -25.54
N THR A 205 -8.67 29.98 -24.72
CA THR A 205 -8.33 29.10 -23.61
C THR A 205 -8.21 27.67 -24.16
N GLU A 206 -7.01 27.09 -24.09
CA GLU A 206 -6.80 25.67 -24.36
C GLU A 206 -7.51 24.83 -23.29
N GLU A 207 -8.47 24.04 -23.75
CA GLU A 207 -9.30 23.16 -22.94
C GLU A 207 -8.45 21.96 -22.48
N VAL A 208 -7.93 22.01 -21.24
CA VAL A 208 -7.28 20.84 -20.61
C VAL A 208 -8.37 19.83 -20.25
N THR A 209 -8.60 18.89 -21.16
CA THR A 209 -9.52 17.77 -20.95
C THR A 209 -9.08 16.92 -19.76
N GLN A 210 -9.87 16.95 -18.69
CA GLN A 210 -9.74 16.04 -17.55
C GLN A 210 -10.09 14.62 -18.03
N VAL A 211 -9.07 13.80 -18.31
CA VAL A 211 -9.27 12.43 -18.79
C VAL A 211 -9.77 11.56 -17.64
N SER A 212 -11.09 11.33 -17.58
CA SER A 212 -11.68 10.23 -16.81
C SER A 212 -11.10 8.92 -17.31
N LEU A 213 -10.30 8.23 -16.49
CA LEU A 213 -9.78 6.89 -16.77
C LEU A 213 -10.85 5.85 -16.40
N ASP A 214 -11.98 5.91 -17.09
CA ASP A 214 -12.98 4.85 -17.06
C ASP A 214 -12.50 3.65 -17.90
N SER A 215 -13.00 2.46 -17.55
CA SER A 215 -12.53 1.15 -17.99
C SER A 215 -12.88 0.82 -19.44
N ASP A 216 -12.46 1.66 -20.38
CA ASP A 216 -12.69 1.41 -21.80
C ASP A 216 -11.63 0.46 -22.37
N VAL A 217 -12.12 -0.60 -23.02
CA VAL A 217 -11.35 -1.43 -23.95
C VAL A 217 -10.90 -0.53 -25.10
N SER A 218 -9.79 0.18 -24.90
CA SER A 218 -9.23 1.08 -25.89
C SER A 218 -8.61 0.22 -26.99
N LYS A 219 -9.18 0.26 -28.19
CA LYS A 219 -8.51 -0.31 -29.38
C LYS A 219 -7.30 0.56 -29.67
N ILE A 220 -6.10 0.00 -29.56
CA ILE A 220 -4.90 0.71 -30.02
C ILE A 220 -4.84 0.54 -31.52
N THR A 221 -4.98 1.65 -32.24
CA THR A 221 -4.96 1.74 -33.70
C THR A 221 -3.64 1.18 -34.22
N GLY A 222 -3.72 0.02 -34.87
CA GLY A 222 -2.54 -0.68 -35.38
C GLY A 222 -1.97 -1.77 -34.45
N LEU A 223 -2.47 -1.94 -33.23
CA LEU A 223 -1.94 -2.92 -32.27
C LEU A 223 -2.98 -3.93 -31.79
N GLY A 224 -4.27 -3.71 -32.03
CA GLY A 224 -5.34 -4.64 -31.65
C GLY A 224 -6.10 -4.20 -30.41
N SER A 225 -6.72 -5.15 -29.70
CA SER A 225 -7.50 -4.85 -28.50
C SER A 225 -6.57 -4.71 -27.29
N ALA A 226 -6.54 -3.53 -26.67
CA ALA A 226 -5.74 -3.29 -25.47
C ALA A 226 -6.61 -3.13 -24.24
N ASN A 227 -6.18 -3.76 -23.15
CA ASN A 227 -6.84 -3.67 -21.86
C ASN A 227 -5.81 -3.32 -20.80
N LEU A 228 -6.14 -2.40 -19.90
CA LEU A 228 -5.31 -2.13 -18.73
C LEU A 228 -5.27 -3.39 -17.86
N ARG A 229 -4.06 -3.85 -17.51
CA ARG A 229 -3.88 -5.10 -16.77
C ARG A 229 -4.46 -5.04 -15.36
N ARG A 230 -4.46 -3.86 -14.73
CA ARG A 230 -4.99 -3.60 -13.40
C ARG A 230 -5.53 -2.17 -13.34
N SER A 231 -6.85 -2.01 -13.28
CA SER A 231 -7.50 -0.75 -12.87
C SER A 231 -7.73 -0.76 -11.35
N GLY A 232 -7.55 0.38 -10.69
CA GLY A 232 -8.06 0.62 -9.32
C GLY A 232 -7.34 -0.03 -8.13
N SER A 233 -6.43 -1.00 -8.30
CA SER A 233 -5.73 -1.61 -7.16
C SER A 233 -4.68 -0.67 -6.54
N MET A 234 -4.67 -0.56 -5.20
CA MET A 234 -3.59 0.09 -4.45
C MET A 234 -2.22 -0.43 -4.89
N ARG A 235 -1.22 0.46 -4.91
CA ARG A 235 0.15 0.17 -5.33
C ARG A 235 0.84 -0.70 -4.28
N ASP A 236 0.73 -2.01 -4.46
CA ASP A 236 1.48 -2.97 -3.66
C ASP A 236 2.96 -3.01 -4.11
N SER A 237 3.83 -2.43 -3.29
CA SER A 237 5.27 -2.40 -3.53
C SER A 237 5.95 -3.75 -3.29
N SER A 238 5.28 -4.70 -2.64
CA SER A 238 5.86 -6.02 -2.31
C SER A 238 6.39 -6.73 -3.55
N SER A 239 5.62 -6.70 -4.64
CA SER A 239 6.01 -7.32 -5.91
C SER A 239 7.25 -6.70 -6.55
N ILE A 240 7.49 -5.40 -6.30
CA ILE A 240 8.70 -4.71 -6.78
C ILE A 240 9.91 -5.20 -5.98
N PHE A 241 9.81 -5.23 -4.66
CA PHE A 241 10.86 -5.76 -3.80
C PHE A 241 11.13 -7.24 -4.07
N GLU A 242 10.10 -8.05 -4.29
CA GLU A 242 10.24 -9.46 -4.66
C GLU A 242 11.09 -9.62 -5.93
N GLU A 243 10.81 -8.87 -7.01
CA GLU A 243 11.60 -8.97 -8.25
C GLU A 243 13.03 -8.41 -8.08
N LEU A 244 13.24 -7.41 -7.21
CA LEU A 244 14.57 -6.88 -6.87
C LEU A 244 15.42 -7.89 -6.09
N TYR A 245 14.84 -8.54 -5.08
CA TYR A 245 15.51 -9.54 -4.25
C TYR A 245 15.64 -10.91 -4.92
N LYS A 246 14.85 -11.16 -5.97
CA LYS A 246 14.93 -12.39 -6.75
C LYS A 246 16.31 -12.53 -7.38
N ARG A 247 16.96 -13.66 -7.09
CA ARG A 247 18.25 -14.05 -7.67
C ARG A 247 18.16 -14.11 -9.20
N PRO A 248 18.83 -13.21 -9.95
CA PRO A 248 18.82 -13.26 -11.40
C PRO A 248 19.52 -14.53 -11.92
N THR A 249 19.10 -15.01 -13.09
CA THR A 249 19.83 -16.06 -13.80
C THR A 249 20.92 -15.44 -14.68
N ASP A 250 21.90 -16.23 -15.13
CA ASP A 250 22.94 -15.73 -16.05
C ASP A 250 22.36 -15.11 -17.33
N LYS A 251 21.26 -15.69 -17.84
CA LYS A 251 20.52 -15.14 -18.97
C LYS A 251 19.95 -13.75 -18.67
N LYS A 252 19.47 -13.50 -17.44
CA LYS A 252 19.00 -12.18 -17.00
C LYS A 252 20.13 -11.17 -16.79
N MET A 253 21.32 -11.68 -16.49
CA MET A 253 22.54 -10.88 -16.32
C MET A 253 23.37 -10.69 -17.59
N ALA A 254 22.92 -11.26 -18.72
CA ALA A 254 23.53 -11.07 -20.02
C ALA A 254 23.64 -9.58 -20.40
N LYS A 255 24.63 -9.28 -21.25
CA LYS A 255 24.85 -7.93 -21.76
C LYS A 255 23.79 -7.56 -22.80
N GLY A 256 23.22 -6.38 -22.66
CA GLY A 256 22.37 -5.80 -23.69
C GLY A 256 21.96 -4.38 -23.34
N ILE A 257 20.86 -3.93 -23.93
CA ILE A 257 20.30 -2.59 -23.74
C ILE A 257 18.81 -2.68 -23.44
N VAL A 258 18.32 -1.69 -22.69
CA VAL A 258 16.90 -1.41 -22.52
C VAL A 258 16.55 -0.23 -23.43
N TYR A 259 15.34 -0.26 -23.99
CA TYR A 259 14.85 0.78 -24.88
C TYR A 259 13.37 1.06 -24.65
N ILE A 260 12.96 2.26 -25.03
CA ILE A 260 11.56 2.70 -24.98
C ILE A 260 11.16 3.16 -26.37
N LEU A 261 10.09 2.57 -26.88
CA LEU A 261 9.45 3.00 -28.12
C LEU A 261 8.13 3.70 -27.80
N GLU A 262 7.85 4.79 -28.46
CA GLU A 262 6.54 5.45 -28.43
C GLU A 262 5.75 5.09 -29.68
N SER A 263 4.45 4.80 -29.54
CA SER A 263 3.53 4.64 -30.67
C SER A 263 3.36 5.97 -31.40
N THR A 264 3.58 5.99 -32.72
CA THR A 264 3.36 7.19 -33.54
C THR A 264 1.89 7.43 -33.83
N ASN A 265 1.06 6.39 -33.72
CA ASN A 265 -0.39 6.49 -33.95
C ASN A 265 -1.14 6.91 -32.68
N GLU A 266 -0.61 6.57 -31.51
CA GLU A 266 -1.26 6.82 -30.23
C GLU A 266 -0.23 7.35 -29.22
N PRO A 267 0.02 8.67 -29.23
CA PRO A 267 0.89 9.31 -28.25
C PRO A 267 0.51 8.91 -26.82
N GLY A 268 1.52 8.79 -25.95
CA GLY A 268 1.32 8.32 -24.57
C GLY A 268 1.27 6.79 -24.41
N HIS A 269 1.40 6.02 -25.50
CA HIS A 269 1.57 4.57 -25.47
C HIS A 269 3.01 4.17 -25.71
N PHE A 270 3.59 3.48 -24.74
CA PHE A 270 5.01 3.16 -24.74
C PHE A 270 5.26 1.65 -24.67
N LYS A 271 6.22 1.16 -25.43
CA LYS A 271 6.78 -0.17 -25.28
C LYS A 271 8.12 -0.09 -24.57
N VAL A 272 8.28 -0.82 -23.46
CA VAL A 272 9.58 -0.99 -22.79
C VAL A 272 10.13 -2.36 -23.13
N GLY A 273 11.30 -2.43 -23.73
CA GLY A 273 11.89 -3.68 -24.22
C GLY A 273 13.38 -3.82 -23.93
N TYR A 274 13.85 -5.07 -23.97
CA TYR A 274 15.26 -5.44 -23.93
C TYR A 274 15.75 -6.03 -25.26
N THR A 275 17.03 -5.81 -25.60
CA THR A 275 17.72 -6.56 -26.65
C THR A 275 19.22 -6.74 -26.36
N GLU A 276 19.78 -7.90 -26.75
CA GLU A 276 21.22 -8.17 -26.76
C GLU A 276 21.95 -7.47 -27.93
N LYS A 277 21.21 -6.93 -28.89
CA LYS A 277 21.72 -6.24 -30.08
C LYS A 277 21.50 -4.73 -29.93
N SER A 278 21.43 -4.00 -31.05
CA SER A 278 20.97 -2.61 -31.06
C SER A 278 19.47 -2.51 -31.28
N THR A 279 18.86 -1.42 -30.80
CA THR A 279 17.43 -1.13 -31.01
C THR A 279 17.10 -1.08 -32.50
N ILE A 280 17.97 -0.47 -33.33
CA ILE A 280 17.83 -0.43 -34.78
C ILE A 280 17.78 -1.84 -35.38
N LYS A 281 18.71 -2.72 -35.01
CA LYS A 281 18.73 -4.12 -35.48
C LYS A 281 17.52 -4.90 -35.01
N ARG A 282 16.96 -4.56 -33.85
CA ARG A 282 15.74 -5.19 -33.32
C ARG A 282 14.50 -4.74 -34.08
N LEU A 283 14.39 -3.44 -34.39
CA LEU A 283 13.31 -2.88 -35.20
C LEU A 283 13.32 -3.43 -36.63
N SER A 284 14.50 -3.65 -37.21
CA SER A 284 14.65 -4.19 -38.57
C SER A 284 14.40 -5.70 -38.68
N GLN A 285 13.99 -6.39 -37.61
CA GLN A 285 13.74 -7.84 -37.68
C GLN A 285 12.46 -8.13 -38.46
N PRO A 286 12.46 -9.16 -39.33
CA PRO A 286 11.25 -9.56 -40.03
C PRO A 286 10.18 -10.00 -39.01
N LYS A 287 8.91 -9.71 -39.31
CA LYS A 287 7.74 -10.00 -38.45
C LYS A 287 7.75 -9.28 -37.10
N ASN A 288 8.54 -8.21 -36.96
CA ASN A 288 8.50 -7.38 -35.78
C ASN A 288 7.29 -6.41 -35.81
N CYS A 289 6.19 -6.82 -35.18
CA CYS A 289 4.96 -6.02 -35.06
C CYS A 289 5.14 -4.63 -34.42
N TYR A 290 6.12 -4.44 -33.54
CA TYR A 290 6.36 -3.16 -32.89
C TYR A 290 7.41 -2.31 -33.60
N GLY A 291 7.99 -2.79 -34.71
CA GLY A 291 8.80 -1.95 -35.60
C GLY A 291 7.97 -1.00 -36.46
N ILE A 292 6.65 -1.23 -36.51
CA ILE A 292 5.69 -0.47 -37.31
C ILE A 292 5.07 0.60 -36.42
N ASN A 293 4.98 1.83 -36.92
CA ASN A 293 4.34 2.95 -36.22
C ASN A 293 4.89 3.20 -34.81
N THR A 294 6.20 3.05 -34.64
CA THR A 294 6.87 3.43 -33.40
C THR A 294 8.13 4.24 -33.67
N LYS A 295 8.49 5.09 -32.73
CA LYS A 295 9.76 5.83 -32.72
C LYS A 295 10.53 5.53 -31.43
N ILE A 296 11.85 5.49 -31.51
CA ILE A 296 12.71 5.33 -30.33
C ILE A 296 12.73 6.65 -29.58
N ILE A 297 12.31 6.65 -28.31
CA ILE A 297 12.42 7.83 -27.45
C ILE A 297 13.55 7.68 -26.42
N HIS A 298 13.89 6.45 -26.05
CA HIS A 298 15.01 6.14 -25.16
C HIS A 298 15.73 4.87 -25.60
N GLN A 299 17.04 4.90 -25.46
CA GLN A 299 17.91 3.74 -25.55
C GLN A 299 18.99 3.91 -24.48
N THR A 300 19.36 2.82 -23.80
CA THR A 300 20.44 2.83 -22.83
C THR A 300 21.67 3.58 -23.34
N GLN A 301 22.03 4.66 -22.65
CA GLN A 301 23.23 5.44 -22.94
C GLN A 301 24.49 4.67 -22.51
N GLY A 302 25.57 4.85 -23.28
CA GLY A 302 26.85 4.16 -23.05
C GLY A 302 26.92 2.73 -23.63
N GLY A 303 25.88 2.27 -24.32
CA GLY A 303 25.87 0.96 -24.97
C GLY A 303 25.43 -0.18 -24.03
N HIS A 304 25.99 -1.37 -24.24
CA HIS A 304 25.52 -2.59 -23.60
C HIS A 304 26.00 -2.67 -22.15
N PHE A 305 25.14 -3.12 -21.23
CA PHE A 305 25.49 -3.38 -19.84
C PHE A 305 24.95 -4.75 -19.38
N SER A 306 25.62 -5.34 -18.39
CA SER A 306 25.20 -6.60 -17.77
C SER A 306 23.94 -6.38 -16.93
N GLY A 307 22.98 -7.30 -17.01
CA GLY A 307 21.72 -7.16 -16.26
C GLY A 307 20.63 -6.37 -16.98
N ALA A 308 20.82 -6.00 -18.25
CA ALA A 308 19.83 -5.24 -18.99
C ALA A 308 18.46 -5.94 -19.11
N TYR A 309 18.42 -7.28 -19.21
CA TYR A 309 17.15 -8.01 -19.16
C TYR A 309 16.52 -7.96 -17.75
N GLN A 310 17.32 -8.06 -16.68
CA GLN A 310 16.83 -7.87 -15.32
C GLN A 310 16.28 -6.44 -15.10
N ALA A 311 16.93 -5.42 -15.66
CA ALA A 311 16.46 -4.03 -15.59
C ALA A 311 15.09 -3.85 -16.27
N GLU A 312 14.90 -4.39 -17.48
CA GLU A 312 13.58 -4.39 -18.15
C GLU A 312 12.51 -5.06 -17.27
N ARG A 313 12.84 -6.22 -16.69
CA ARG A 313 11.92 -6.96 -15.82
C ARG A 313 11.48 -6.16 -14.61
N ILE A 314 12.41 -5.52 -13.90
CA ILE A 314 12.09 -4.66 -12.76
C ILE A 314 11.24 -3.48 -13.22
N ALA A 315 11.59 -2.81 -14.33
CA ALA A 315 10.82 -1.70 -14.86
C ALA A 315 9.37 -2.09 -15.21
N HIS A 316 9.15 -3.28 -15.79
CA HIS A 316 7.80 -3.80 -16.05
C HIS A 316 6.99 -4.01 -14.77
N VAL A 317 7.62 -4.45 -13.68
CA VAL A 317 6.94 -4.65 -12.39
C VAL A 317 6.59 -3.31 -11.75
N VAL A 318 7.50 -2.33 -11.79
CA VAL A 318 7.22 -0.96 -11.32
C VAL A 318 6.08 -0.32 -12.12
N LEU A 319 6.11 -0.47 -13.45
CA LEU A 319 5.12 0.10 -14.36
C LEU A 319 3.85 -0.76 -14.50
N ARG A 320 3.68 -1.79 -13.67
CA ARG A 320 2.59 -2.77 -13.81
C ARG A 320 1.19 -2.17 -13.82
N HIS A 321 0.99 -1.04 -13.13
CA HIS A 321 -0.30 -0.34 -13.09
C HIS A 321 -0.62 0.43 -14.37
N PHE A 322 0.41 0.74 -15.17
CA PHE A 322 0.27 1.36 -16.48
C PHE A 322 0.24 0.33 -17.61
N ASN A 323 0.40 -0.96 -17.29
CA ASN A 323 0.61 -2.01 -18.26
C ASN A 323 -0.66 -2.32 -19.05
N LEU A 324 -0.53 -2.30 -20.37
CA LEU A 324 -1.54 -2.71 -21.33
C LEU A 324 -1.26 -4.14 -21.78
N ILE A 325 -2.30 -4.97 -21.70
CA ILE A 325 -2.32 -6.27 -22.36
C ILE A 325 -2.93 -6.05 -23.73
N VAL A 326 -2.12 -6.17 -24.77
CA VAL A 326 -2.57 -6.14 -26.16
C VAL A 326 -2.84 -7.57 -26.58
N SER A 327 -4.09 -7.91 -26.88
CA SER A 327 -4.48 -9.20 -27.43
C SER A 327 -4.72 -9.10 -28.94
N ASN A 328 -4.47 -10.19 -29.65
CA ASN A 328 -4.70 -10.32 -31.10
C ASN A 328 -4.06 -9.19 -31.91
N CYS A 329 -2.75 -8.99 -31.73
CA CYS A 329 -2.01 -7.97 -32.45
C CYS A 329 -2.18 -8.15 -33.96
N ILE A 330 -2.61 -7.11 -34.68
CA ILE A 330 -2.95 -7.23 -36.10
C ILE A 330 -1.74 -7.65 -36.97
N PHE A 331 -0.52 -7.37 -36.51
CA PHE A 331 0.70 -7.62 -37.27
C PHE A 331 1.34 -8.98 -36.99
N CYS A 332 1.34 -9.45 -35.73
CA CYS A 332 1.93 -10.74 -35.38
C CYS A 332 0.92 -11.79 -34.90
N GLN A 333 -0.36 -11.42 -34.79
CA GLN A 333 -1.47 -12.24 -34.29
C GLN A 333 -1.28 -12.73 -32.84
N GLY A 334 -0.25 -12.25 -32.14
CA GLY A 334 0.09 -12.64 -30.78
C GLY A 334 -0.44 -11.68 -29.72
N ALA A 335 -0.10 -11.96 -28.46
CA ALA A 335 -0.36 -11.08 -27.32
C ALA A 335 0.93 -10.37 -26.87
N HIS A 336 0.82 -9.11 -26.46
CA HIS A 336 1.91 -8.32 -25.92
C HIS A 336 1.63 -7.88 -24.49
N LYS A 337 2.66 -7.98 -23.65
CA LYS A 337 2.62 -7.55 -22.24
C LYS A 337 3.61 -6.44 -21.95
N GLU A 338 4.32 -5.94 -22.95
CA GLU A 338 5.38 -4.95 -22.80
C GLU A 338 4.91 -3.52 -23.15
N TRP A 339 3.61 -3.28 -23.29
CA TRP A 339 3.04 -1.96 -23.59
C TRP A 339 2.50 -1.29 -22.33
N PHE A 340 2.56 0.04 -22.29
CA PHE A 340 2.20 0.87 -21.15
C PHE A 340 1.51 2.15 -21.59
N ARG A 341 0.51 2.62 -20.83
CA ARG A 341 -0.16 3.93 -21.01
C ARG A 341 0.09 4.79 -19.78
N ALA A 342 0.94 5.81 -19.92
CA ALA A 342 1.32 6.76 -18.87
C ALA A 342 1.96 8.01 -19.49
N PRO A 343 2.23 9.09 -18.74
CA PRO A 343 3.06 10.19 -19.23
C PRO A 343 4.48 9.71 -19.59
N GLU A 344 5.09 10.29 -20.64
CA GLU A 344 6.45 9.90 -21.09
C GLU A 344 7.47 10.00 -19.96
N SER A 345 7.43 11.09 -19.18
CA SER A 345 8.34 11.33 -18.06
C SER A 345 8.34 10.17 -17.08
N VAL A 346 7.16 9.66 -16.69
CA VAL A 346 7.01 8.54 -15.75
C VAL A 346 7.66 7.28 -16.31
N ILE A 347 7.44 6.96 -17.59
CA ILE A 347 8.03 5.79 -18.23
C ILE A 347 9.55 5.93 -18.32
N ARG A 348 10.03 7.07 -18.80
CA ARG A 348 11.45 7.36 -19.01
C ARG A 348 12.22 7.38 -17.70
N GLU A 349 11.75 8.12 -16.69
CA GLU A 349 12.37 8.19 -15.37
C GLU A 349 12.43 6.82 -14.70
N THR A 350 11.36 6.02 -14.81
CA THR A 350 11.35 4.66 -14.26
C THR A 350 12.41 3.78 -14.91
N VAL A 351 12.46 3.76 -16.23
CA VAL A 351 13.45 2.93 -16.96
C VAL A 351 14.87 3.39 -16.64
N ILE A 352 15.16 4.69 -16.68
CA ILE A 352 16.49 5.23 -16.38
C ILE A 352 16.90 4.97 -14.93
N GLY A 353 16.00 5.17 -13.97
CA GLY A 353 16.26 4.92 -12.55
C GLY A 353 16.62 3.46 -12.28
N ILE A 354 15.88 2.52 -12.91
CA ILE A 354 16.17 1.10 -12.81
C ILE A 354 17.45 0.70 -13.56
N GLU A 355 17.71 1.25 -14.75
CA GLU A 355 18.98 1.05 -15.45
C GLU A 355 20.16 1.46 -14.57
N ASN A 356 20.09 2.64 -13.94
CA ASN A 356 21.15 3.14 -13.07
C ASN A 356 21.34 2.24 -11.82
N PHE A 357 20.24 1.74 -11.26
CA PHE A 357 20.29 0.78 -10.15
C PHE A 357 20.95 -0.55 -10.56
N VAL A 358 20.72 -1.05 -11.76
CA VAL A 358 21.34 -2.32 -12.20
C VAL A 358 22.77 -2.12 -12.72
N LYS A 359 23.09 -0.92 -13.24
CA LYS A 359 24.44 -0.53 -13.71
C LYS A 359 25.39 -0.22 -12.57
N MET A 360 24.92 0.36 -11.47
CA MET A 360 25.69 0.20 -10.24
C MET A 360 25.80 -1.30 -9.97
N PRO A 361 26.91 -1.81 -9.41
CA PRO A 361 27.08 -3.25 -9.18
C PRO A 361 26.11 -3.74 -8.09
N ALA A 362 24.81 -3.73 -8.38
CA ALA A 362 23.73 -4.10 -7.49
C ALA A 362 23.61 -5.60 -7.37
N TYR A 363 24.09 -6.34 -8.38
CA TYR A 363 24.17 -7.78 -8.36
C TYR A 363 25.62 -8.23 -8.56
N THR A 364 26.06 -9.17 -7.72
CA THR A 364 27.36 -9.83 -7.85
C THR A 364 27.19 -11.33 -7.81
N LEU A 365 28.05 -12.04 -8.53
CA LEU A 365 28.12 -13.47 -8.49
C LEU A 365 28.81 -13.89 -7.18
N GLN A 366 28.10 -14.65 -6.35
CA GLN A 366 28.59 -15.11 -5.05
C GLN A 366 28.38 -16.61 -4.92
N MET A 367 29.26 -17.30 -4.19
CA MET A 367 29.04 -18.71 -3.86
C MET A 367 27.82 -18.85 -2.95
N ASP A 368 26.93 -19.78 -3.29
CA ASP A 368 25.87 -20.26 -2.41
C ASP A 368 26.41 -21.46 -1.63
N ASP A 369 26.68 -21.29 -0.34
CA ASP A 369 27.21 -22.35 0.52
C ASP A 369 26.29 -23.58 0.56
N THR A 370 24.98 -23.37 0.42
CA THR A 370 23.99 -24.45 0.41
C THR A 370 24.02 -25.27 -0.87
N GLN A 371 24.27 -24.64 -2.02
CA GLN A 371 24.21 -25.30 -3.33
C GLN A 371 25.59 -25.54 -3.95
N LYS A 372 26.67 -25.07 -3.31
CA LYS A 372 28.05 -25.05 -3.85
C LYS A 372 28.11 -24.54 -5.29
N LYS A 373 27.28 -23.54 -5.59
CA LYS A 373 27.15 -22.96 -6.93
C LYS A 373 27.15 -21.45 -6.83
N GLU A 374 27.77 -20.81 -7.82
CA GLU A 374 27.72 -19.38 -8.02
C GLU A 374 26.29 -18.92 -8.38
N VAL A 375 25.77 -17.96 -7.62
CA VAL A 375 24.46 -17.37 -7.82
C VAL A 375 24.55 -15.86 -7.75
N TRP A 376 23.77 -15.18 -8.59
CA TRP A 376 23.67 -13.73 -8.54
C TRP A 376 22.88 -13.32 -7.29
N LYS A 377 23.52 -12.53 -6.43
CA LYS A 377 22.92 -11.97 -5.23
C LYS A 377 23.01 -10.46 -5.27
N LEU A 378 22.06 -9.81 -4.61
CA LEU A 378 22.10 -8.39 -4.37
C LEU A 378 23.37 -8.05 -3.55
N THR A 379 24.07 -6.98 -3.89
CA THR A 379 25.20 -6.51 -3.08
C THR A 379 24.72 -5.79 -1.82
N ASP A 380 25.55 -5.76 -0.78
CA ASP A 380 25.24 -5.04 0.47
C ASP A 380 24.88 -3.58 0.20
N LYS A 381 25.61 -2.93 -0.73
CA LYS A 381 25.33 -1.55 -1.15
C LYS A 381 23.93 -1.39 -1.73
N ALA A 382 23.50 -2.30 -2.60
CA ALA A 382 22.16 -2.27 -3.15
C ALA A 382 21.11 -2.63 -2.09
N HIS A 383 21.42 -3.56 -1.18
CA HIS A 383 20.54 -3.92 -0.08
C HIS A 383 20.27 -2.74 0.85
N ASP A 384 21.31 -1.98 1.21
CA ASP A 384 21.20 -0.78 2.04
C ASP A 384 20.30 0.28 1.38
N ILE A 385 20.47 0.51 0.06
CA ILE A 385 19.61 1.42 -0.70
C ILE A 385 18.15 1.00 -0.62
N LEU A 386 17.86 -0.29 -0.84
CA LEU A 386 16.49 -0.80 -0.79
C LEU A 386 15.91 -0.77 0.62
N THR A 387 16.73 -1.01 1.64
CA THR A 387 16.28 -1.03 3.06
C THR A 387 15.96 0.36 3.59
N GLN A 388 16.63 1.40 3.07
CA GLN A 388 16.29 2.80 3.35
C GLN A 388 14.93 3.23 2.78
N MET A 389 14.35 2.42 1.89
CA MET A 389 13.06 2.69 1.26
C MET A 389 11.94 1.85 1.93
N CYS A 390 11.19 2.45 2.86
CA CYS A 390 9.99 1.81 3.44
C CYS A 390 8.86 1.62 2.40
N SER A 391 8.84 2.44 1.35
CA SER A 391 7.94 2.34 0.20
C SER A 391 8.73 2.57 -1.08
N PHE A 392 8.38 1.85 -2.15
CA PHE A 392 9.12 1.97 -3.40
C PHE A 392 8.79 3.29 -4.10
N SER A 393 9.83 4.06 -4.45
CA SER A 393 9.74 5.27 -5.26
C SER A 393 10.98 5.39 -6.14
N ILE A 394 10.77 5.63 -7.44
CA ILE A 394 11.86 5.82 -8.40
C ILE A 394 12.69 7.07 -8.07
N HIS A 395 12.04 8.13 -7.59
CA HIS A 395 12.73 9.34 -7.17
C HIS A 395 13.66 9.04 -5.98
N ARG A 396 13.14 8.36 -4.94
CA ARG A 396 13.95 7.97 -3.77
C ARG A 396 15.09 7.03 -4.16
N LEU A 397 14.83 6.06 -5.05
CA LEU A 397 15.86 5.16 -5.56
C LEU A 397 17.00 5.96 -6.21
N SER A 398 16.66 6.91 -7.08
CA SER A 398 17.64 7.76 -7.78
C SER A 398 18.46 8.60 -6.82
N VAL A 399 17.83 9.21 -5.82
CA VAL A 399 18.50 9.98 -4.76
C VAL A 399 19.45 9.10 -3.94
N CYS A 400 18.99 7.92 -3.49
CA CYS A 400 19.81 6.99 -2.71
C CYS A 400 21.03 6.50 -3.50
N ILE A 401 20.89 6.23 -4.81
CA ILE A 401 22.01 5.88 -5.69
C ILE A 401 23.02 7.03 -5.75
N ALA A 402 22.55 8.27 -5.95
CA ALA A 402 23.42 9.43 -6.04
C ALA A 402 24.20 9.70 -4.74
N VAL A 403 23.56 9.58 -3.57
CA VAL A 403 24.24 9.76 -2.27
C VAL A 403 25.29 8.67 -2.05
N ASN A 404 24.94 7.42 -2.36
CA ASN A 404 25.85 6.28 -2.24
C ASN A 404 27.02 6.30 -3.23
N ALA A 405 26.91 7.03 -4.34
CA ALA A 405 28.01 7.26 -5.26
C ALA A 405 29.01 8.29 -4.70
N LYS A 406 28.55 9.27 -3.93
CA LYS A 406 29.37 10.32 -3.31
C LYS A 406 30.05 9.85 -2.01
N SER A 407 29.40 8.97 -1.24
CA SER A 407 29.88 8.54 0.08
C SER A 407 31.05 7.55 0.05
N SER A 408 31.50 7.09 -1.13
CA SER A 408 32.71 6.27 -1.22
C SER A 408 34.01 7.07 -1.02
N HIS A 409 33.93 8.40 -0.88
CA HIS A 409 35.08 9.25 -0.59
C HIS A 409 35.02 10.04 0.72
N GLU A 410 33.87 10.18 1.40
CA GLU A 410 33.75 10.84 2.71
C GLU A 410 32.39 10.51 3.38
N LYS A 411 32.31 10.44 4.71
CA LYS A 411 31.10 10.10 5.51
C LYS A 411 30.74 11.25 6.48
N PRO A 412 29.46 11.49 6.83
CA PRO A 412 28.20 11.39 6.07
C PRO A 412 27.32 12.68 6.10
N VAL A 413 26.58 12.95 5.00
CA VAL A 413 25.64 14.10 4.82
C VAL A 413 24.15 13.66 4.73
N LEU A 414 23.87 12.35 4.74
CA LEU A 414 22.53 11.82 4.43
C LEU A 414 21.44 12.18 5.46
N ASP A 415 21.79 12.25 6.76
CA ASP A 415 20.84 12.61 7.82
C ASP A 415 20.37 14.08 7.71
N ALA A 416 21.23 14.97 7.18
CA ALA A 416 20.89 16.37 6.94
C ALA A 416 19.93 16.55 5.76
N TYR A 417 20.07 15.75 4.70
CA TYR A 417 19.24 15.88 3.50
C TYR A 417 17.84 15.27 3.67
N ILE A 418 17.74 14.14 4.39
CA ILE A 418 16.43 13.56 4.75
C ILE A 418 15.74 14.40 5.84
N GLY A 419 16.51 14.99 6.76
CA GLY A 419 16.01 15.95 7.74
C GLY A 419 15.47 17.23 7.11
N ALA A 420 16.17 17.81 6.12
CA ALA A 420 15.74 19.02 5.44
C ALA A 420 14.40 18.88 4.71
N LEU A 421 14.13 17.71 4.10
CA LEU A 421 12.84 17.41 3.48
C LEU A 421 11.68 17.23 4.49
N SER A 422 11.97 17.15 5.79
CA SER A 422 10.99 17.00 6.86
C SER A 422 10.88 18.22 7.78
N LEU A 423 11.76 19.22 7.66
CA LEU A 423 11.83 20.37 8.57
C LEU A 423 11.36 21.70 7.94
N GLU A 424 11.36 21.81 6.61
CA GLU A 424 11.00 23.08 5.94
C GLU A 424 9.50 23.37 5.92
N ASP A 425 8.64 22.43 6.31
CA ASP A 425 7.20 22.66 6.53
C ASP A 425 6.87 23.21 7.94
N ALA A 426 7.86 23.38 8.82
CA ALA A 426 7.63 23.73 10.23
C ALA A 426 8.31 25.03 10.70
N SER A 427 8.93 25.82 9.81
CA SER A 427 9.67 27.01 10.25
C SER A 427 9.67 28.17 9.25
N LYS A 428 8.48 28.69 8.90
CA LYS A 428 8.31 30.08 8.44
C LYS A 428 7.00 30.67 8.98
N GLU A 429 7.00 31.01 10.26
CA GLU A 429 6.23 32.15 10.77
C GLU A 429 7.23 33.02 11.54
N GLU A 430 7.94 33.87 10.80
CA GLU A 430 8.73 34.96 11.35
C GLU A 430 7.77 36.13 11.55
N TYR A 431 7.14 36.19 12.73
CA TYR A 431 6.42 37.38 13.18
C TYR A 431 7.45 38.46 13.49
N ALA A 432 7.29 39.61 12.84
CA ALA A 432 8.00 40.83 13.18
C ALA A 432 7.80 41.16 14.66
N HIS A 433 8.90 41.50 15.33
CA HIS A 433 8.95 42.03 16.69
C HIS A 433 8.01 43.25 16.83
N ASP A 434 7.04 43.13 17.73
CA ASP A 434 6.41 44.26 18.42
C ASP A 434 6.58 44.04 19.93
N ASP A 435 7.07 45.07 20.61
CA ASP A 435 7.55 45.01 21.99
C ASP A 435 6.38 45.04 22.99
N GLY A 436 6.13 43.92 23.68
CA GLY A 436 5.16 43.84 24.78
C GLY A 436 5.53 42.74 25.81
N PRO A 437 5.46 43.00 27.13
CA PRO A 437 6.14 42.18 28.11
C PRO A 437 5.32 40.97 28.58
N GLY A 438 5.99 39.81 28.60
CA GLY A 438 5.91 38.84 29.69
C GLY A 438 4.71 37.89 29.70
N HIS A 439 4.85 36.74 29.04
CA HIS A 439 4.23 35.49 29.50
C HIS A 439 5.11 34.28 29.11
N ASP A 440 5.61 33.58 30.13
CA ASP A 440 6.38 32.34 29.99
C ASP A 440 5.51 31.24 29.37
N ALA A 441 5.62 31.03 28.06
CA ALA A 441 4.92 29.98 27.35
C ALA A 441 5.62 28.62 27.58
N VAL A 442 5.03 27.80 28.44
CA VAL A 442 5.40 26.39 28.61
C VAL A 442 5.14 25.65 27.28
N PRO A 443 6.10 24.85 26.77
CA PRO A 443 5.92 24.13 25.51
C PRO A 443 4.68 23.24 25.54
N SER A 444 3.85 23.36 24.51
CA SER A 444 2.64 22.56 24.30
C SER A 444 2.90 21.06 24.54
N ALA A 445 1.99 20.42 25.27
CA ALA A 445 2.05 18.99 25.63
C ALA A 445 2.32 18.10 24.40
N ASN A 446 1.86 18.50 23.21
CA ASN A 446 2.05 17.78 21.94
C ASN A 446 3.53 17.67 21.51
N ILE A 447 4.36 18.68 21.77
CA ILE A 447 5.79 18.67 21.43
C ILE A 447 6.56 17.78 22.43
N ARG A 448 6.16 17.75 23.71
CA ARG A 448 6.73 16.84 24.70
C ARG A 448 6.36 15.37 24.40
N ARG A 449 5.13 15.13 23.91
CA ARG A 449 4.58 13.81 23.54
C ARG A 449 5.35 13.14 22.39
N SER A 450 5.56 13.83 21.26
CA SER A 450 6.29 13.29 20.10
C SER A 450 7.75 12.93 20.43
N ASN A 451 8.41 13.79 21.22
CA ASN A 451 9.80 13.59 21.63
C ASN A 451 9.98 12.39 22.59
N ARG A 452 8.97 12.04 23.40
CA ARG A 452 9.05 10.90 24.32
C ARG A 452 8.92 9.56 23.57
N LEU A 453 7.99 9.47 22.62
CA LEU A 453 7.78 8.27 21.80
C LEU A 453 9.01 7.99 20.93
N ALA A 454 9.57 9.03 20.29
CA ALA A 454 10.80 8.92 19.51
C ALA A 454 12.00 8.41 20.35
N ARG A 455 12.11 8.86 21.61
CA ARG A 455 13.14 8.38 22.54
C ARG A 455 12.97 6.90 22.91
N GLN A 456 11.74 6.44 23.14
CA GLN A 456 11.45 5.03 23.46
C GLN A 456 11.76 4.12 22.26
N THR A 457 11.34 4.49 21.05
CA THR A 457 11.67 3.73 19.83
C THR A 457 13.18 3.68 19.58
N ALA A 458 13.90 4.79 19.82
CA ALA A 458 15.36 4.83 19.68
C ALA A 458 16.08 3.89 20.68
N VAL A 459 15.56 3.72 21.91
CA VAL A 459 16.12 2.79 22.90
C VAL A 459 15.99 1.34 22.44
N VAL A 460 14.81 0.95 21.94
CA VAL A 460 14.55 -0.41 21.41
C VAL A 460 15.49 -0.73 20.24
N VAL A 461 15.60 0.20 19.28
CA VAL A 461 16.50 0.05 18.12
C VAL A 461 17.98 -0.04 18.53
N LYS A 462 18.40 0.75 19.54
CA LYS A 462 19.77 0.73 20.05
C LYS A 462 20.11 -0.58 20.78
N GLN A 463 19.16 -1.15 21.53
CA GLN A 463 19.32 -2.44 22.20
C GLN A 463 19.40 -3.59 21.18
N ALA A 464 18.53 -3.61 20.17
CA ALA A 464 18.59 -4.58 19.08
C ALA A 464 19.94 -4.53 18.33
N LYS A 465 20.40 -3.34 17.95
CA LYS A 465 21.72 -3.15 17.30
C LYS A 465 22.89 -3.61 18.18
N LYS A 466 22.84 -3.38 19.50
CA LYS A 466 23.89 -3.82 20.44
C LYS A 466 23.98 -5.35 20.53
N PHE A 467 22.85 -6.05 20.45
CA PHE A 467 22.80 -7.51 20.43
C PHE A 467 23.43 -8.08 19.15
N PHE A 468 23.05 -7.59 17.98
CA PHE A 468 23.62 -8.06 16.71
C PHE A 468 25.12 -7.80 16.59
N ARG A 469 25.62 -6.68 17.14
CA ARG A 469 27.07 -6.41 17.18
C ARG A 469 27.86 -7.34 18.11
N ARG A 470 27.24 -7.85 19.19
CA ARG A 470 27.88 -8.83 20.08
C ARG A 470 27.89 -10.23 19.48
N SER A 471 26.87 -10.58 18.69
CA SER A 471 26.80 -11.85 17.97
C SER A 471 27.78 -11.95 16.79
N SER A 472 28.27 -10.83 16.26
CA SER A 472 29.14 -10.79 15.07
C SER A 472 30.64 -10.63 15.39
N GLY A 473 31.03 -10.62 16.68
CA GLY A 473 32.43 -10.51 17.10
C GLY A 473 33.18 -11.82 16.88
N GLY A 474 33.83 -11.97 15.72
CA GLY A 474 34.69 -13.10 15.40
C GLY A 474 35.85 -13.26 16.38
N VAL A 475 35.91 -14.42 17.03
CA VAL A 475 37.03 -14.88 17.86
C VAL A 475 38.28 -15.01 16.98
N LYS A 476 39.28 -14.17 17.22
CA LYS A 476 40.65 -14.40 16.75
C LYS A 476 41.53 -14.78 17.94
N GLY A 477 41.93 -16.05 17.96
CA GLY A 477 43.18 -16.55 18.51
C GLY A 477 43.38 -16.48 20.03
N VAL A 478 42.92 -17.49 20.76
CA VAL A 478 43.54 -17.93 22.02
C VAL A 478 43.47 -19.47 22.08
N SER A 479 44.62 -20.09 22.39
CA SER A 479 44.81 -21.54 22.51
C SER A 479 44.19 -22.11 23.77
N SER A 480 43.90 -23.41 23.71
CA SER A 480 43.27 -24.26 24.71
C SER A 480 43.70 -24.05 26.17
N SER A 481 42.71 -23.93 27.06
CA SER A 481 42.39 -24.97 28.05
C SER A 481 41.16 -24.56 28.87
N GLU A 482 40.19 -25.46 28.95
CA GLU A 482 39.14 -25.58 29.97
C GLU A 482 38.37 -24.31 30.40
N ALA A 483 37.23 -24.07 29.75
CA ALA A 483 36.03 -23.56 30.42
C ALA A 483 34.80 -24.00 29.61
N GLU A 484 34.05 -24.95 30.17
CA GLU A 484 32.71 -25.34 29.71
C GLU A 484 31.77 -24.15 29.95
N VAL A 485 31.69 -23.23 29.00
CA VAL A 485 30.68 -22.16 29.00
C VAL A 485 29.57 -22.60 28.06
N ALA A 486 28.47 -23.06 28.65
CA ALA A 486 27.25 -23.40 27.94
C ALA A 486 26.81 -22.22 27.06
N PRO A 487 26.54 -22.43 25.76
CA PRO A 487 26.00 -21.38 24.91
C PRO A 487 24.58 -21.06 25.39
N GLN A 488 24.37 -19.89 25.98
CA GLN A 488 23.02 -19.41 26.22
C GLN A 488 22.32 -19.27 24.86
N PRO A 489 21.20 -19.99 24.63
CA PRO A 489 20.63 -20.12 23.30
C PRO A 489 19.85 -18.86 22.95
N LEU A 490 19.80 -18.58 21.65
CA LEU A 490 18.93 -17.61 20.96
C LEU A 490 17.48 -17.55 21.52
N GLY A 491 17.00 -18.61 22.17
CA GLY A 491 15.74 -18.66 22.91
C GLY A 491 15.61 -17.58 23.98
N GLU A 492 16.59 -17.41 24.88
CA GLU A 492 16.51 -16.39 25.94
C GLU A 492 16.44 -14.96 25.38
N PHE A 493 17.07 -14.73 24.22
CA PHE A 493 16.97 -13.46 23.52
C PHE A 493 15.57 -13.25 22.92
N MET A 494 15.02 -14.27 22.25
CA MET A 494 13.69 -14.17 21.64
C MET A 494 12.60 -14.02 22.69
N ASP A 495 12.77 -14.62 23.88
CA ASP A 495 11.87 -14.45 25.01
C ASP A 495 11.95 -13.04 25.59
N ARG A 496 13.17 -12.51 25.82
CA ARG A 496 13.34 -11.11 26.24
C ARG A 496 12.87 -10.10 25.21
N PHE A 497 13.04 -10.39 23.92
CA PHE A 497 12.55 -9.51 22.86
C PHE A 497 11.02 -9.52 22.79
N ARG A 498 10.40 -10.68 22.99
CA ARG A 498 8.94 -10.80 23.07
C ARG A 498 8.38 -10.05 24.29
N GLU A 499 9.03 -10.16 25.43
CA GLU A 499 8.70 -9.41 26.65
C GLU A 499 8.80 -7.90 26.41
N LEU A 500 9.92 -7.43 25.84
CA LEU A 500 10.12 -6.01 25.49
C LEU A 500 9.04 -5.47 24.53
N MET A 501 8.64 -6.26 23.53
CA MET A 501 7.60 -5.87 22.58
C MET A 501 6.20 -5.88 23.21
N GLN A 502 5.96 -6.78 24.18
CA GLN A 502 4.72 -6.82 24.93
C GLN A 502 4.61 -5.62 25.88
N ASP A 503 5.70 -5.26 26.56
CA ASP A 503 5.77 -4.06 27.41
C ASP A 503 5.55 -2.79 26.59
N PHE A 504 6.22 -2.68 25.43
CA PHE A 504 6.00 -1.56 24.51
C PHE A 504 4.53 -1.47 24.05
N LYS A 505 3.90 -2.60 23.73
CA LYS A 505 2.49 -2.66 23.35
C LYS A 505 1.57 -2.22 24.50
N ASN A 506 1.87 -2.66 25.73
CA ASN A 506 1.11 -2.30 26.92
C ASN A 506 1.25 -0.80 27.23
N ASP A 507 2.48 -0.27 27.20
CA ASP A 507 2.76 1.16 27.38
C ASP A 507 2.06 2.02 26.32
N PHE A 508 2.09 1.58 25.06
CA PHE A 508 1.41 2.27 23.97
C PHE A 508 -0.10 2.29 24.16
N ASN A 509 -0.70 1.15 24.52
CA ASN A 509 -2.14 1.06 24.76
C ASN A 509 -2.57 1.90 25.97
N GLU A 510 -1.78 1.89 27.04
CA GLU A 510 -2.03 2.70 28.24
C GLU A 510 -1.89 4.20 27.96
N GLU A 511 -0.92 4.62 27.14
CA GLU A 511 -0.80 6.01 26.69
C GLU A 511 -1.98 6.42 25.80
N MET A 512 -2.42 5.54 24.89
CA MET A 512 -3.64 5.79 24.11
C MET A 512 -4.88 5.91 24.99
N ARG A 513 -4.95 5.13 26.09
CA ARG A 513 -6.02 5.22 27.09
C ARG A 513 -5.98 6.55 27.84
N ARG A 514 -4.80 7.03 28.28
CA ARG A 514 -4.65 8.37 28.89
C ARG A 514 -5.04 9.49 27.94
N ASN A 515 -4.59 9.42 26.69
CA ASN A 515 -4.95 10.41 25.67
C ASN A 515 -6.46 10.48 25.44
N SER A 516 -7.16 9.35 25.46
CA SER A 516 -8.62 9.31 25.35
C SER A 516 -9.33 9.92 26.56
N GLN A 517 -8.73 9.88 27.76
CA GLN A 517 -9.29 10.48 28.97
C GLN A 517 -9.04 11.99 29.03
N GLU A 518 -7.87 12.45 28.59
CA GLU A 518 -7.53 13.89 28.54
C GLU A 518 -8.36 14.67 27.49
N GLN A 519 -8.89 14.00 26.46
CA GLN A 519 -9.77 14.64 25.46
C GLN A 519 -11.24 14.74 25.89
N MET A 520 -11.62 14.11 27.00
CA MET A 520 -12.99 14.15 27.55
C MET A 520 -13.15 15.18 28.67
N VAL A 521 -12.07 15.87 29.06
CA VAL A 521 -12.04 16.97 30.03
C VAL A 521 -11.83 18.26 29.26
#